data_AF-A0A8X6QGP8-F1
#
_entry.id   AF-A0A8X6QGP8-F1
#
_cell.length_a   1.000
_cell.length_b   1.000
_cell.length_c   1.000
_cell.angle_alpha   90.00
_cell.angle_beta   90.00
_cell.angle_gamma   90.00
#
_symmetry.space_group_name_H-M   'P 1'
#
loop_
_entity.id
_entity.type
_entity.pdbx_description
1 polymer ?
#
loop_
_entity_poly.entity_id
_entity_poly.type
_entity_poly.pdbx_seq_one_letter_code
_entity_poly.pdbx_strand_id
1 'polypeptide(L)'
;MALFCWFAAGNIEEVYLPVFLKLKGFSLIHLSLFSAVSTFLQCTFAILTGIVTDTTGRPKTILMGYYSIFSLICTCLIFTPNVNECNTKITNFQYIRDRTPYFSTTAPCYAFKNDSSKVNCTIHKFENISLEDDHHEKCAPNKNLVKMIIVEKDKMQNNTDMCQYKVNFKNRLINFSSAYDNNICKSIKMNCTFETQSHCNQNRRVWIVIYGIMVVLLHTSYSISYKLFDIIVVDLTHEHDIDFGRQRVWSILGDLSGPPIAGFLLHAFNTSGRENSYTVAFMTMIFFTFLSALFLWKMDTKMYKPSSEMRKKALILAKNLEMWLFVLLLLIGGSCFGFRAIYGGWYLHGIGATDLLLGVARGMSSAYGLPFLYSSTWWISKVGYRTIFILALLGHVVYCFSFSFLEVPWPAVIIESTCVLTYHLFWVSVMQYVVQIAPEGLQATVRALAGALHFNLS
;
A
#
# COMPACT_ATOMS: atom_id res chain seq x y z
N MET A 1 1.36 -15.26 -22.58
CA MET A 1 0.18 -14.42 -22.26
C MET A 1 -0.30 -14.55 -20.82
N ALA A 2 -0.44 -15.77 -20.25
CA ALA A 2 -0.77 -15.94 -18.83
C ALA A 2 0.16 -15.14 -17.90
N LEU A 3 1.47 -15.28 -18.12
CA LEU A 3 2.51 -14.58 -17.38
C LEU A 3 2.37 -13.04 -17.43
N PHE A 4 2.06 -12.50 -18.61
CA PHE A 4 1.78 -11.07 -18.78
C PHE A 4 0.61 -10.61 -17.92
N CYS A 5 -0.51 -11.34 -17.96
CA CYS A 5 -1.72 -10.97 -17.25
C CYS A 5 -1.52 -11.04 -15.73
N TRP A 6 -0.82 -12.06 -15.23
CA TRP A 6 -0.52 -12.16 -13.81
C TRP A 6 0.36 -11.02 -13.30
N PHE A 7 1.45 -10.73 -14.01
CA PHE A 7 2.34 -9.62 -13.63
C PHE A 7 1.63 -8.27 -13.73
N ALA A 8 0.71 -8.09 -14.68
CA ALA A 8 -0.13 -6.90 -14.74
C ALA A 8 -1.01 -6.78 -13.49
N ALA A 9 -1.77 -7.83 -13.13
CA ALA A 9 -2.60 -7.84 -11.92
C ALA A 9 -1.79 -7.59 -10.65
N GLY A 10 -0.66 -8.27 -10.53
CA GLY A 10 0.19 -8.20 -9.37
C GLY A 10 0.83 -6.82 -9.16
N ASN A 11 1.38 -6.20 -10.19
CA ASN A 11 2.02 -4.89 -10.01
C ASN A 11 1.00 -3.76 -9.80
N ILE A 12 -0.28 -3.95 -10.19
CA ILE A 12 -1.37 -3.05 -9.77
C ILE A 12 -1.57 -3.14 -8.25
N GLU A 13 -1.50 -4.35 -7.68
CA GLU A 13 -1.62 -4.53 -6.22
C GLU A 13 -0.53 -3.77 -5.47
N GLU A 14 0.73 -3.94 -5.89
CA GLU A 14 1.89 -3.29 -5.28
C GLU A 14 1.76 -1.75 -5.26
N VAL A 15 1.24 -1.15 -6.33
CA VAL A 15 1.12 0.31 -6.45
C VAL A 15 -0.08 0.85 -5.67
N TYR A 16 -1.25 0.23 -5.79
CA TYR A 16 -2.51 0.85 -5.34
C TYR A 16 -3.02 0.33 -4.00
N LEU A 17 -2.58 -0.85 -3.52
CA LEU A 17 -2.99 -1.35 -2.21
C LEU A 17 -2.54 -0.42 -1.05
N PRO A 18 -1.28 0.06 -0.98
CA PRO A 18 -0.88 0.99 0.07
C PRO A 18 -1.75 2.25 0.07
N VAL A 19 -2.03 2.80 -1.10
CA VAL A 19 -2.84 4.02 -1.24
C VAL A 19 -4.29 3.79 -0.85
N PHE A 20 -4.86 2.65 -1.23
CA PHE A 20 -6.19 2.24 -0.78
C PHE A 20 -6.27 2.16 0.75
N LEU A 21 -5.29 1.54 1.41
CA LEU A 21 -5.25 1.46 2.87
C LEU A 21 -5.14 2.85 3.52
N LYS A 22 -4.33 3.75 2.95
CA LYS A 22 -4.23 5.14 3.38
C LYS A 22 -5.60 5.84 3.36
N LEU A 23 -6.33 5.71 2.25
CA LEU A 23 -7.67 6.30 2.10
C LEU A 23 -8.72 5.66 3.01
N LYS A 24 -8.53 4.39 3.39
CA LYS A 24 -9.37 3.69 4.38
C LYS A 24 -9.09 4.09 5.84
N GLY A 25 -8.16 5.01 6.09
CA GLY A 25 -7.85 5.53 7.43
C GLY A 25 -6.74 4.78 8.16
N PHE A 26 -5.99 3.91 7.46
CA PHE A 26 -4.81 3.28 8.03
C PHE A 26 -3.63 4.25 8.06
N SER A 27 -2.76 4.07 9.03
CA SER A 27 -1.48 4.79 9.13
C SER A 27 -0.34 3.97 8.54
N LEU A 28 0.80 4.62 8.31
CA LEU A 28 2.03 3.96 7.83
C LEU A 28 2.45 2.79 8.73
N ILE A 29 2.23 2.88 10.04
CA ILE A 29 2.57 1.83 11.02
C ILE A 29 1.75 0.56 10.74
N HIS A 30 0.46 0.70 10.41
CA HIS A 30 -0.38 -0.46 10.10
C HIS A 30 0.06 -1.14 8.81
N LEU A 31 0.36 -0.35 7.76
CA LEU A 31 0.91 -0.88 6.51
C LEU A 31 2.20 -1.66 6.77
N SER A 32 3.14 -1.05 7.50
CA SER A 32 4.43 -1.66 7.85
C SER A 32 4.24 -2.99 8.59
N LEU A 33 3.30 -3.01 9.56
CA LEU A 33 2.99 -4.22 10.33
C LEU A 33 2.38 -5.32 9.45
N PHE A 34 1.42 -4.98 8.59
CA PHE A 34 0.78 -5.95 7.70
C PHE A 34 1.78 -6.55 6.71
N SER A 35 2.62 -5.72 6.10
CA SER A 35 3.66 -6.17 5.18
C SER A 35 4.70 -7.02 5.90
N ALA A 36 5.21 -6.61 7.07
CA ALA A 36 6.18 -7.40 7.83
C ALA A 36 5.62 -8.78 8.24
N VAL A 37 4.38 -8.84 8.74
CA VAL A 37 3.72 -10.11 9.07
C VAL A 37 3.55 -10.98 7.83
N SER A 38 3.22 -10.37 6.67
CA SER A 38 3.14 -11.09 5.41
C SER A 38 4.48 -11.69 5.00
N THR A 39 5.57 -10.92 5.02
CA THR A 39 6.94 -11.37 4.70
C THR A 39 7.33 -12.62 5.49
N PHE A 40 7.10 -12.65 6.81
CA PHE A 40 7.39 -13.83 7.64
C PHE A 40 6.52 -15.05 7.29
N LEU A 41 5.22 -14.84 7.06
CA LEU A 41 4.31 -15.92 6.72
C LEU A 41 4.52 -16.44 5.29
N GLN A 42 4.94 -15.60 4.36
CA GLN A 42 5.23 -16.02 2.99
C GLN A 42 6.34 -17.08 2.93
N CYS A 43 7.33 -17.02 3.83
CA CYS A 43 8.36 -18.06 3.93
C CYS A 43 7.76 -19.42 4.32
N THR A 44 6.87 -19.44 5.33
CA THR A 44 6.26 -20.70 5.80
C THR A 44 5.29 -21.26 4.77
N PHE A 45 4.43 -20.41 4.20
CA PHE A 45 3.52 -20.84 3.15
C PHE A 45 4.25 -21.29 1.89
N ALA A 46 5.34 -20.64 1.47
CA ALA A 46 6.11 -21.07 0.31
C ALA A 46 6.69 -22.48 0.47
N ILE A 47 7.19 -22.84 1.67
CA ILE A 47 7.68 -24.18 1.96
C ILE A 47 6.53 -25.20 1.90
N LEU A 48 5.41 -24.89 2.56
CA LEU A 48 4.22 -25.75 2.56
C LEU A 48 3.69 -25.97 1.13
N THR A 49 3.54 -24.91 0.35
CA THR A 49 3.10 -25.00 -1.04
C THR A 49 4.09 -25.78 -1.89
N GLY A 50 5.40 -25.62 -1.67
CA GLY A 50 6.43 -26.43 -2.33
C GLY A 50 6.22 -27.93 -2.09
N ILE A 51 6.08 -28.34 -0.82
CA ILE A 51 5.82 -29.74 -0.44
C ILE A 51 4.52 -30.26 -1.06
N VAL A 52 3.44 -29.47 -1.02
CA VAL A 52 2.16 -29.84 -1.64
C VAL A 52 2.28 -29.96 -3.15
N THR A 53 3.06 -29.09 -3.79
CA THR A 53 3.29 -29.12 -5.24
C THR A 53 4.09 -30.35 -5.64
N ASP A 54 5.14 -30.69 -4.89
CA ASP A 54 5.99 -31.85 -5.14
C ASP A 54 5.24 -33.17 -4.94
N THR A 55 4.37 -33.25 -3.91
CA THR A 55 3.58 -34.45 -3.62
C THR A 55 2.43 -34.65 -4.60
N THR A 56 1.75 -33.58 -5.00
CA THR A 56 0.61 -33.66 -5.93
C THR A 56 1.02 -33.71 -7.39
N GLY A 57 2.19 -33.17 -7.74
CA GLY A 57 2.65 -33.02 -9.12
C GLY A 57 1.76 -32.11 -9.97
N ARG A 58 0.93 -31.26 -9.35
CA ARG A 58 -0.11 -30.44 -10.01
C ARG A 58 0.03 -28.95 -9.69
N PRO A 59 1.14 -28.28 -10.08
CA PRO A 59 1.39 -26.86 -9.80
C PRO A 59 0.31 -25.94 -10.36
N LYS A 60 -0.21 -26.25 -11.55
CA LYS A 60 -1.30 -25.50 -12.20
C LYS A 60 -2.56 -25.47 -11.34
N THR A 61 -2.98 -26.60 -10.76
CA THR A 61 -4.19 -26.65 -9.92
C THR A 61 -4.02 -25.84 -8.65
N ILE A 62 -2.85 -25.92 -8.02
CA ILE A 62 -2.52 -25.14 -6.82
C ILE A 62 -2.53 -23.64 -7.13
N LEU A 63 -1.96 -23.26 -8.27
CA LEU A 63 -1.94 -21.88 -8.76
C LEU A 63 -3.36 -21.32 -8.99
N MET A 64 -4.26 -22.11 -9.58
CA MET A 64 -5.68 -21.73 -9.71
C MET A 64 -6.37 -21.52 -8.36
N GLY A 65 -5.97 -22.29 -7.34
CA GLY A 65 -6.42 -22.09 -5.96
C GLY A 65 -6.03 -20.71 -5.43
N TYR A 66 -4.75 -20.34 -5.56
CA TYR A 66 -4.27 -19.02 -5.13
C TYR A 66 -4.88 -17.86 -5.93
N TYR A 67 -5.18 -18.06 -7.22
CA TYR A 67 -5.92 -17.08 -8.02
C TYR A 67 -7.33 -16.82 -7.52
N SER A 68 -8.00 -17.89 -7.09
CA SER A 68 -9.33 -17.80 -6.49
C SER A 68 -9.27 -17.05 -5.16
N ILE A 69 -8.27 -17.35 -4.32
CA ILE A 69 -8.06 -16.64 -3.05
C ILE A 69 -7.77 -15.16 -3.30
N PHE A 70 -6.83 -14.83 -4.20
CA PHE A 70 -6.49 -13.45 -4.55
C PHE A 70 -7.73 -12.66 -5.02
N SER A 71 -8.50 -13.24 -5.94
CA SER A 71 -9.71 -12.58 -6.49
C SER A 71 -10.82 -12.43 -5.45
N LEU A 72 -10.99 -13.43 -4.57
CA LEU A 72 -11.95 -13.37 -3.46
C LEU A 72 -11.59 -12.25 -2.49
N ILE A 73 -10.32 -12.18 -2.07
CA ILE A 73 -9.85 -11.13 -1.15
C ILE A 73 -9.98 -9.74 -1.78
N CYS A 74 -9.61 -9.56 -3.06
CA CYS A 74 -9.83 -8.31 -3.79
C CYS A 74 -11.32 -7.91 -3.77
N THR A 75 -12.23 -8.86 -4.01
CA THR A 75 -13.67 -8.62 -3.96
C THR A 75 -14.12 -8.22 -2.56
N CYS A 76 -13.65 -8.91 -1.53
CA CYS A 76 -14.00 -8.60 -0.15
C CYS A 76 -13.50 -7.20 0.26
N LEU A 77 -12.29 -6.80 -0.12
CA LEU A 77 -11.72 -5.46 0.15
C LEU A 77 -12.53 -4.32 -0.49
N ILE A 78 -13.26 -4.58 -1.58
CA ILE A 78 -14.13 -3.56 -2.20
C ILE A 78 -15.29 -3.20 -1.28
N PHE A 79 -15.84 -4.18 -0.54
CA PHE A 79 -17.01 -4.00 0.32
C PHE A 79 -16.66 -3.63 1.76
N THR A 80 -15.38 -3.52 2.13
CA THR A 80 -15.00 -3.20 3.50
C THR A 80 -15.22 -1.71 3.84
N PRO A 81 -15.71 -1.41 5.06
CA PRO A 81 -15.95 -0.04 5.49
C PRO A 81 -14.65 0.71 5.77
N ASN A 82 -14.74 2.04 5.86
CA ASN A 82 -13.63 2.90 6.25
C ASN A 82 -13.35 2.75 7.76
N VAL A 83 -12.07 2.74 8.12
CA VAL A 83 -11.58 2.59 9.48
C VAL A 83 -11.14 3.96 10.01
N ASN A 84 -12.12 4.83 10.24
CA ASN A 84 -11.87 6.20 10.67
C ASN A 84 -11.25 6.25 12.08
N GLU A 85 -10.42 7.26 12.34
CA GLU A 85 -9.92 7.50 13.70
C GLU A 85 -11.07 7.84 14.66
N CYS A 86 -11.10 7.20 15.82
CA CYS A 86 -12.10 7.42 16.86
C CYS A 86 -11.82 8.70 17.69
N ASN A 87 -11.39 9.78 17.04
CA ASN A 87 -11.02 11.06 17.67
C ASN A 87 -12.01 12.19 17.34
N THR A 88 -12.04 13.18 18.23
CA THR A 88 -13.01 14.28 18.32
C THR A 88 -13.47 14.82 16.98
N LYS A 89 -14.78 14.79 16.72
CA LYS A 89 -15.34 15.43 15.51
C LYS A 89 -15.34 16.94 15.73
N ILE A 90 -14.69 17.68 14.84
CA ILE A 90 -14.80 19.14 14.80
C ILE A 90 -16.25 19.46 14.47
N THR A 91 -16.99 19.94 15.47
CA THR A 91 -18.39 20.33 15.31
C THR A 91 -18.47 21.84 15.21
N ASN A 92 -19.18 22.33 14.20
CA ASN A 92 -19.36 23.76 13.98
C ASN A 92 -20.62 24.22 14.71
N PHE A 93 -20.46 25.05 15.73
CA PHE A 93 -21.57 25.66 16.44
C PHE A 93 -21.82 27.06 15.88
N GLN A 94 -23.05 27.32 15.48
CA GLN A 94 -23.47 28.62 14.96
C GLN A 94 -24.04 29.50 16.08
N TYR A 95 -23.76 30.80 15.97
CA TYR A 95 -24.32 31.80 16.87
C TYR A 95 -25.79 32.08 16.54
N ILE A 96 -26.67 32.00 17.54
CA ILE A 96 -28.08 32.37 17.40
C ILE A 96 -28.36 33.58 18.29
N ARG A 97 -28.86 34.66 17.66
CA ARG A 97 -29.26 35.89 18.33
C ARG A 97 -30.70 35.75 18.79
N ASP A 98 -30.87 35.47 20.08
CA ASP A 98 -32.17 35.33 20.75
C ASP A 98 -32.18 36.18 22.05
N ARG A 99 -33.24 36.12 22.87
CA ARG A 99 -33.33 36.89 24.15
C ARG A 99 -32.12 36.68 25.09
N THR A 100 -31.48 35.51 25.01
CA THR A 100 -30.17 35.23 25.59
C THR A 100 -29.30 34.62 24.48
N PRO A 101 -28.17 35.21 24.08
CA PRO A 101 -27.37 34.70 22.97
C PRO A 101 -26.71 33.36 23.32
N TYR A 102 -26.75 32.40 22.41
CA TYR A 102 -26.14 31.08 22.59
C TYR A 102 -25.58 30.50 21.29
N PHE A 103 -24.67 29.54 21.43
CA PHE A 103 -24.16 28.74 20.32
C PHE A 103 -24.91 27.42 20.24
N SER A 104 -25.31 27.02 19.04
CA SER A 104 -25.94 25.73 18.84
C SER A 104 -25.49 25.01 17.57
N THR A 105 -25.62 23.69 17.60
CA THR A 105 -25.43 22.82 16.44
C THR A 105 -26.57 21.81 16.41
N THR A 106 -26.94 21.38 15.21
CA THR A 106 -27.80 20.22 15.00
C THR A 106 -26.91 19.00 14.77
N ALA A 107 -27.15 17.94 15.53
CA ALA A 107 -26.44 16.68 15.41
C ALA A 107 -27.39 15.52 15.75
N PRO A 108 -27.08 14.27 15.37
CA PRO A 108 -27.94 13.16 15.72
C PRO A 108 -28.22 13.09 17.24
N CYS A 109 -29.43 12.70 17.63
CA CYS A 109 -29.84 12.68 19.04
C CYS A 109 -29.03 11.73 19.93
N TYR A 110 -28.36 10.76 19.34
CA TYR A 110 -27.43 9.84 19.99
C TYR A 110 -25.98 10.34 20.03
N ALA A 111 -25.67 11.46 19.36
CA ALA A 111 -24.31 11.96 19.25
C ALA A 111 -23.71 12.22 20.63
N PHE A 112 -24.42 12.94 21.51
CA PHE A 112 -23.96 13.27 22.86
C PHE A 112 -24.84 12.56 23.91
N LYS A 113 -24.55 11.31 24.22
CA LYS A 113 -25.34 10.51 25.16
C LYS A 113 -24.89 10.76 26.60
N ASN A 114 -25.70 11.46 27.41
CA ASN A 114 -25.99 11.15 28.82
C ASN A 114 -26.97 12.19 29.40
N ASP A 115 -27.92 11.74 30.24
CA ASP A 115 -28.93 12.54 30.97
C ASP A 115 -28.35 13.55 31.98
N SER A 116 -27.03 13.69 32.02
CA SER A 116 -26.30 14.71 32.78
C SER A 116 -25.09 15.16 31.97
N SER A 117 -25.38 15.90 30.91
CA SER A 117 -24.45 16.38 29.88
C SER A 117 -23.25 17.11 30.48
N LYS A 118 -22.10 16.43 30.53
CA LYS A 118 -20.77 17.03 30.63
C LYS A 118 -19.91 16.47 29.50
N VAL A 119 -20.03 17.06 28.32
CA VAL A 119 -19.19 16.71 27.17
C VAL A 119 -17.94 17.58 27.22
N ASN A 120 -16.76 16.96 27.33
CA ASN A 120 -15.50 17.69 27.23
C ASN A 120 -15.27 18.09 25.77
N CYS A 121 -15.59 19.34 25.46
CA CYS A 121 -15.24 19.95 24.18
C CYS A 121 -14.10 20.96 24.38
N THR A 122 -13.08 20.89 23.54
CA THR A 122 -12.01 21.89 23.47
C THR A 122 -12.23 22.80 22.28
N ILE A 123 -11.98 24.11 22.43
CA ILE A 123 -12.14 25.06 21.33
C ILE A 123 -11.00 24.83 20.33
N HIS A 124 -11.35 24.56 19.08
CA HIS A 124 -10.40 24.37 17.99
C HIS A 124 -10.11 25.70 17.28
N LYS A 125 -11.15 26.42 16.84
CA LYS A 125 -11.02 27.71 16.13
C LYS A 125 -12.31 28.55 16.18
N PHE A 126 -12.17 29.87 16.19
CA PHE A 126 -13.27 30.83 15.93
C PHE A 126 -13.21 31.29 14.46
N GLU A 127 -14.35 31.44 13.78
CA GLU A 127 -14.42 31.91 12.39
C GLU A 127 -15.15 33.26 12.26
N ASN A 128 -14.54 34.17 11.48
CA ASN A 128 -15.07 35.50 11.10
C ASN A 128 -15.59 35.48 9.65
N ILE A 129 -16.51 36.39 9.32
CA ILE A 129 -16.74 36.75 7.92
C ILE A 129 -15.61 37.67 7.48
N SER A 130 -14.85 37.26 6.48
CA SER A 130 -14.06 38.17 5.65
C SER A 130 -15.00 38.89 4.69
N LEU A 131 -15.27 40.17 4.93
CA LEU A 131 -15.29 41.14 3.84
C LEU A 131 -13.95 41.86 3.93
N GLU A 132 -13.32 42.04 2.78
CA GLU A 132 -12.07 42.78 2.58
C GLU A 132 -12.03 44.01 3.47
N ASP A 133 -11.12 44.02 4.46
CA ASP A 133 -10.38 45.20 4.92
C ASP A 133 -9.48 44.87 6.12
N ASP A 134 -8.40 45.65 6.19
CA ASP A 134 -7.07 45.36 6.71
C ASP A 134 -6.92 45.48 8.25
N HIS A 135 -7.79 44.84 9.05
CA HIS A 135 -7.65 44.85 10.52
C HIS A 135 -7.84 43.46 11.18
N HIS A 136 -6.72 42.77 11.38
CA HIS A 136 -6.61 41.62 12.27
C HIS A 136 -6.73 42.02 13.76
N GLU A 137 -7.95 42.21 14.28
CA GLU A 137 -8.20 42.18 15.73
C GLU A 137 -9.34 41.23 16.19
N LYS A 138 -8.88 40.05 16.61
CA LYS A 138 -9.28 39.22 17.78
C LYS A 138 -10.75 38.77 17.93
N CYS A 139 -11.11 37.68 17.25
CA CYS A 139 -12.00 36.64 17.82
C CYS A 139 -11.19 35.62 18.64
N ALA A 140 -10.40 36.09 19.61
CA ALA A 140 -9.58 35.24 20.47
C ALA A 140 -9.85 35.54 21.95
N PRO A 141 -10.74 34.78 22.62
CA PRO A 141 -10.74 34.80 24.07
C PRO A 141 -9.42 34.20 24.57
N ASN A 142 -8.92 34.74 25.68
CA ASN A 142 -7.68 34.31 26.32
C ASN A 142 -7.69 32.78 26.55
N LYS A 143 -6.78 32.03 25.91
CA LYS A 143 -6.75 30.54 25.89
C LYS A 143 -6.82 29.89 27.29
N ASN A 144 -6.48 30.65 28.34
CA ASN A 144 -6.46 30.20 29.73
C ASN A 144 -7.80 30.34 30.51
N LEU A 145 -8.83 30.97 29.93
CA LEU A 145 -10.06 31.35 30.66
C LEU A 145 -11.26 30.40 30.49
N VAL A 146 -11.20 29.44 29.55
CA VAL A 146 -12.30 28.50 29.27
C VAL A 146 -11.91 27.08 29.70
N LYS A 147 -12.04 26.77 30.99
CA LYS A 147 -11.66 25.44 31.54
C LYS A 147 -12.79 24.40 31.52
N MET A 148 -14.06 24.79 31.37
CA MET A 148 -15.17 23.84 31.27
C MET A 148 -16.26 24.39 30.36
N ILE A 149 -16.50 23.70 29.25
CA ILE A 149 -17.58 23.96 28.31
C ILE A 149 -18.56 22.82 28.46
N ILE A 150 -19.83 23.14 28.71
CA ILE A 150 -20.87 22.14 28.87
C ILE A 150 -21.83 22.28 27.70
N VAL A 151 -22.04 21.18 26.97
CA VAL A 151 -22.97 21.12 25.85
C VAL A 151 -24.25 20.44 26.33
N GLU A 152 -25.33 21.21 26.49
CA GLU A 152 -26.64 20.73 26.93
C GLU A 152 -27.53 20.43 25.71
N LYS A 153 -28.32 19.36 25.79
CA LYS A 153 -29.30 19.00 24.75
C LYS A 153 -30.55 19.84 24.92
N ASP A 154 -30.98 20.53 23.87
CA ASP A 154 -32.24 21.28 23.85
C ASP A 154 -33.40 20.37 23.38
N LYS A 155 -34.64 20.76 23.72
CA LYS A 155 -35.85 19.94 23.49
C LYS A 155 -35.99 19.47 22.03
N MET A 156 -36.49 18.25 21.87
CA MET A 156 -36.71 17.58 20.58
C MET A 156 -37.47 18.45 19.58
N GLN A 157 -36.94 18.57 18.37
CA GLN A 157 -37.73 18.94 17.20
C GLN A 157 -38.44 17.66 16.72
N ASN A 158 -39.77 17.66 16.80
CA ASN A 158 -40.59 16.51 16.40
C ASN A 158 -40.25 16.06 14.96
N ASN A 159 -40.03 14.75 14.81
CA ASN A 159 -39.93 13.99 13.56
C ASN A 159 -38.59 13.93 12.78
N THR A 160 -37.44 14.20 13.39
CA THR A 160 -36.13 13.83 12.79
C THR A 160 -35.18 13.25 13.84
N ASP A 161 -34.29 12.32 13.47
CA ASP A 161 -33.22 11.76 14.32
C ASP A 161 -32.17 12.81 14.78
N MET A 162 -32.47 14.11 14.60
CA MET A 162 -31.59 15.25 14.83
C MET A 162 -32.03 16.04 16.07
N CYS A 163 -31.09 16.29 16.95
CA CYS A 163 -31.27 17.08 18.17
C CYS A 163 -30.42 18.35 18.11
N GLN A 164 -30.95 19.42 18.70
CA GLN A 164 -30.22 20.67 18.85
C GLN A 164 -29.44 20.64 20.17
N TYR A 165 -28.17 21.01 20.10
CA TYR A 165 -27.27 21.06 21.25
C TYR A 165 -26.82 22.50 21.48
N LYS A 166 -26.95 22.98 22.72
CA LYS A 166 -26.61 24.34 23.17
C LYS A 166 -25.33 24.32 23.98
N VAL A 167 -24.45 25.28 23.74
CA VAL A 167 -23.20 25.45 24.50
C VAL A 167 -23.43 26.41 25.66
N ASN A 168 -23.14 25.97 26.88
CA ASN A 168 -23.19 26.76 28.09
C ASN A 168 -21.79 26.94 28.69
N PHE A 169 -21.37 28.19 28.87
CA PHE A 169 -20.08 28.54 29.47
C PHE A 169 -20.27 28.82 30.96
N LYS A 170 -19.80 27.93 31.84
CA LYS A 170 -20.02 28.07 33.29
C LYS A 170 -19.25 29.21 33.98
N ASN A 171 -18.31 29.87 33.29
CA ASN A 171 -17.57 31.01 33.86
C ASN A 171 -18.18 32.35 33.41
N ARG A 172 -18.79 33.07 34.36
CA ARG A 172 -19.40 34.42 34.20
C ARG A 172 -18.42 35.56 33.85
N LEU A 173 -17.12 35.30 33.70
CA LEU A 173 -16.12 36.36 33.53
C LEU A 173 -15.87 36.79 32.08
N ILE A 174 -16.55 36.18 31.10
CA ILE A 174 -16.48 36.63 29.72
C ILE A 174 -17.74 37.43 29.43
N ASN A 175 -17.65 38.76 29.60
CA ASN A 175 -18.63 39.68 29.03
C ASN A 175 -18.48 39.64 27.50
N PHE A 176 -19.18 38.70 26.87
CA PHE A 176 -19.24 38.53 25.42
C PHE A 176 -20.01 39.66 24.71
N SER A 177 -20.52 40.65 25.43
CA SER A 177 -21.41 41.70 24.92
C SER A 177 -20.73 42.71 23.99
N SER A 178 -19.46 43.08 24.19
CA SER A 178 -18.86 44.15 23.37
C SER A 178 -18.23 43.70 22.04
N ALA A 179 -17.89 42.41 21.88
CA ALA A 179 -17.27 41.90 20.66
C ALA A 179 -18.27 41.36 19.61
N TYR A 180 -19.52 41.07 20.02
CA TYR A 180 -20.50 40.36 19.20
C TYR A 180 -21.63 41.24 18.65
N ASP A 181 -21.85 42.44 19.19
CA ASP A 181 -22.81 43.41 18.61
C ASP A 181 -22.40 43.86 17.19
N ASN A 182 -21.11 43.77 16.86
CA ASN A 182 -20.56 44.14 15.54
C ASN A 182 -20.48 42.99 14.51
N ASN A 183 -21.18 41.85 14.70
CA ASN A 183 -21.20 40.72 13.73
C ASN A 183 -19.85 40.02 13.46
N ILE A 184 -18.85 40.16 14.34
CA ILE A 184 -17.46 39.78 14.04
C ILE A 184 -17.20 38.25 14.10
N CYS A 185 -17.80 37.49 15.02
CA CYS A 185 -17.65 36.03 15.05
C CYS A 185 -19.02 35.32 14.87
N LYS A 186 -19.19 34.53 13.80
CA LYS A 186 -20.47 33.81 13.54
C LYS A 186 -20.49 32.34 13.98
N SER A 187 -19.32 31.71 14.10
CA SER A 187 -19.26 30.28 14.43
C SER A 187 -18.02 29.88 15.24
N ILE A 188 -18.17 28.80 16.01
CA ILE A 188 -17.11 28.19 16.83
C ILE A 188 -16.94 26.74 16.40
N LYS A 189 -15.72 26.36 16.03
CA LYS A 189 -15.33 24.97 15.80
C LYS A 189 -14.78 24.37 17.09
N MET A 190 -15.38 23.28 17.54
CA MET A 190 -15.01 22.60 18.78
C MET A 190 -14.68 21.13 18.57
N ASN A 191 -13.63 20.64 19.23
CA ASN A 191 -13.27 19.23 19.32
C ASN A 191 -14.00 18.60 20.51
N CYS A 192 -15.07 17.84 20.24
CA CYS A 192 -15.87 17.19 21.28
C CYS A 192 -15.59 15.67 21.34
N THR A 193 -15.44 15.13 22.56
CA THR A 193 -15.31 13.69 22.82
C THR A 193 -16.69 13.06 23.02
N PHE A 194 -16.99 11.98 22.28
CA PHE A 194 -18.25 11.26 22.37
C PHE A 194 -18.08 9.96 23.15
N GLU A 195 -19.00 9.62 24.07
CA GLU A 195 -18.96 8.40 24.91
C GLU A 195 -19.03 7.09 24.07
N THR A 196 -19.32 7.19 22.77
CA THR A 196 -19.16 6.15 21.74
C THR A 196 -17.71 5.70 21.50
N GLN A 197 -16.73 6.27 22.19
CA GLN A 197 -15.30 6.02 21.95
C GLN A 197 -14.86 4.60 22.30
N SER A 198 -15.44 3.94 23.32
CA SER A 198 -15.09 2.54 23.67
C SER A 198 -15.55 1.54 22.60
N HIS A 199 -16.82 1.62 22.19
CA HIS A 199 -17.40 0.79 21.12
C HIS A 199 -16.78 1.09 19.75
N CYS A 200 -16.49 2.36 19.45
CA CYS A 200 -15.74 2.75 18.24
C CYS A 200 -14.35 2.12 18.23
N ASN A 201 -13.61 2.23 19.34
CA ASN A 201 -12.27 1.67 19.44
C ASN A 201 -12.27 0.15 19.30
N GLN A 202 -13.27 -0.54 19.87
CA GLN A 202 -13.42 -1.98 19.72
C GLN A 202 -13.71 -2.38 18.27
N ASN A 203 -14.68 -1.74 17.61
CA ASN A 203 -14.97 -1.98 16.19
C ASN A 203 -13.77 -1.68 15.30
N ARG A 204 -13.06 -0.58 15.55
CA ARG A 204 -11.83 -0.21 14.84
C ARG A 204 -10.76 -1.29 14.97
N ARG A 205 -10.50 -1.79 16.19
CA ARG A 205 -9.52 -2.87 16.41
C ARG A 205 -9.87 -4.14 15.64
N VAL A 206 -11.14 -4.54 15.65
CA VAL A 206 -11.62 -5.71 14.90
C VAL A 206 -11.37 -5.53 13.40
N TRP A 207 -11.74 -4.36 12.84
CA TRP A 207 -11.50 -4.08 11.43
C TRP A 207 -10.02 -4.03 11.09
N ILE A 208 -9.16 -3.45 11.93
CA ILE A 208 -7.70 -3.46 11.71
C ILE A 208 -7.18 -4.90 11.59
N VAL A 209 -7.63 -5.81 12.46
CA VAL A 209 -7.22 -7.22 12.41
C VAL A 209 -7.75 -7.90 11.15
N ILE A 210 -9.01 -7.67 10.77
CA ILE A 210 -9.61 -8.23 9.54
C ILE A 210 -8.84 -7.76 8.31
N TYR A 211 -8.58 -6.45 8.17
CA TYR A 211 -7.78 -5.90 7.08
C TYR A 211 -6.37 -6.47 7.08
N GLY A 212 -5.72 -6.61 8.24
CA GLY A 212 -4.41 -7.23 8.36
C GLY A 212 -4.39 -8.66 7.83
N ILE A 213 -5.37 -9.49 8.20
CA ILE A 213 -5.51 -10.86 7.68
C ILE A 213 -5.72 -10.85 6.17
N MET A 214 -6.60 -9.98 5.65
CA MET A 214 -6.86 -9.87 4.22
C MET A 214 -5.61 -9.47 3.44
N VAL A 215 -4.88 -8.45 3.89
CA VAL A 215 -3.63 -7.98 3.26
C VAL A 215 -2.57 -9.09 3.28
N VAL A 216 -2.43 -9.79 4.41
CA VAL A 216 -1.51 -10.94 4.52
C VAL A 216 -1.87 -12.04 3.52
N LEU A 217 -3.15 -12.41 3.42
CA LEU A 217 -3.61 -13.42 2.46
C LEU A 217 -3.43 -12.95 1.01
N LEU A 218 -3.68 -11.68 0.73
CA LEU A 218 -3.51 -11.10 -0.61
C LEU A 218 -2.05 -11.15 -1.05
N HIS A 219 -1.13 -10.60 -0.24
CA HIS A 219 0.31 -10.63 -0.50
C HIS A 219 0.88 -12.06 -0.55
N THR A 220 0.36 -12.97 0.30
CA THR A 220 0.78 -14.38 0.27
C THR A 220 0.34 -15.06 -1.03
N SER A 221 -0.92 -14.84 -1.44
CA SER A 221 -1.44 -15.38 -2.69
C SER A 221 -0.69 -14.83 -3.89
N TYR A 222 -0.41 -13.52 -3.87
CA TYR A 222 0.45 -12.84 -4.82
C TYR A 222 1.81 -13.55 -4.94
N SER A 223 2.59 -13.58 -3.85
CA SER A 223 3.95 -14.09 -3.80
C SER A 223 4.06 -15.56 -4.22
N ILE A 224 3.14 -16.41 -3.76
CA ILE A 224 3.15 -17.84 -4.09
C ILE A 224 2.79 -18.08 -5.55
N SER A 225 1.84 -17.33 -6.09
CA SER A 225 1.49 -17.43 -7.50
C SER A 225 2.68 -17.08 -8.41
N TYR A 226 3.49 -16.06 -8.09
CA TYR A 226 4.74 -15.81 -8.83
C TYR A 226 5.69 -17.00 -8.86
N LYS A 227 5.87 -17.67 -7.71
CA LYS A 227 6.76 -18.83 -7.59
C LYS A 227 6.26 -20.01 -8.42
N LEU A 228 4.97 -20.30 -8.34
CA LEU A 228 4.35 -21.36 -9.13
C LEU A 228 4.43 -21.04 -10.62
N PHE A 229 4.29 -19.76 -11.03
CA PHE A 229 4.54 -19.36 -12.40
C PHE A 229 5.98 -19.59 -12.84
N ASP A 230 6.96 -19.21 -12.03
CA ASP A 230 8.37 -19.43 -12.36
C ASP A 230 8.67 -20.93 -12.49
N ILE A 231 8.10 -21.78 -11.63
CA ILE A 231 8.19 -23.25 -11.75
C ILE A 231 7.60 -23.72 -13.08
N ILE A 232 6.38 -23.29 -13.42
CA ILE A 232 5.71 -23.69 -14.67
C ILE A 232 6.48 -23.19 -15.90
N VAL A 233 7.01 -21.96 -15.86
CA VAL A 233 7.80 -21.41 -16.97
C VAL A 233 9.10 -22.19 -17.14
N VAL A 234 9.81 -22.50 -16.05
CA VAL A 234 11.03 -23.32 -16.10
C VAL A 234 10.74 -24.70 -16.71
N ASP A 235 9.67 -25.36 -16.27
CA ASP A 235 9.23 -26.67 -16.76
C ASP A 235 8.99 -26.63 -18.29
N LEU A 236 8.19 -25.67 -18.75
CA LEU A 236 7.86 -25.51 -20.17
C LEU A 236 9.08 -25.13 -21.02
N THR A 237 9.99 -24.32 -20.48
CA THR A 237 11.23 -23.95 -21.17
C THR A 237 12.15 -25.15 -21.35
N HIS A 238 12.18 -26.06 -20.37
CA HIS A 238 12.93 -27.31 -20.47
C HIS A 238 12.30 -28.30 -21.45
N GLU A 239 10.96 -28.39 -21.47
CA GLU A 239 10.23 -29.27 -22.39
C GLU A 239 10.37 -28.84 -23.85
N HIS A 240 10.36 -27.54 -24.12
CA HIS A 240 10.35 -26.99 -25.48
C HIS A 240 11.70 -26.42 -25.95
N ASP A 241 12.77 -26.55 -25.14
CA ASP A 241 14.09 -25.96 -25.40
C ASP A 241 14.04 -24.45 -25.74
N ILE A 242 13.21 -23.71 -25.00
CA ILE A 242 13.01 -22.27 -25.18
C ILE A 242 13.79 -21.50 -24.11
N ASP A 243 14.41 -20.38 -24.49
CA ASP A 243 15.06 -19.47 -23.55
C ASP A 243 14.09 -18.96 -22.45
N PHE A 244 14.38 -19.26 -21.18
CA PHE A 244 13.65 -18.73 -20.02
C PHE A 244 13.59 -17.19 -20.02
N GLY A 245 14.68 -16.53 -20.43
CA GLY A 245 14.75 -15.07 -20.54
C GLY A 245 13.71 -14.49 -21.51
N ARG A 246 13.43 -15.17 -22.63
CA ARG A 246 12.40 -14.72 -23.60
C ARG A 246 11.00 -14.81 -23.03
N GLN A 247 10.73 -15.81 -22.18
CA GLN A 247 9.45 -15.90 -21.48
C GLN A 247 9.29 -14.76 -20.47
N ARG A 248 10.37 -14.39 -19.76
CA ARG A 248 10.35 -13.31 -18.77
C ARG A 248 10.04 -11.93 -19.37
N VAL A 249 10.25 -11.72 -20.67
CA VAL A 249 9.84 -10.46 -21.34
C VAL A 249 8.33 -10.21 -21.18
N TRP A 250 7.51 -11.26 -21.26
CA TRP A 250 6.06 -11.13 -21.07
C TRP A 250 5.68 -10.66 -19.66
N SER A 251 6.43 -11.07 -18.63
CA SER A 251 6.28 -10.55 -17.27
C SER A 251 6.53 -9.04 -17.21
N ILE A 252 7.62 -8.58 -17.83
CA ILE A 252 8.03 -7.17 -17.82
C ILE A 252 7.02 -6.32 -18.59
N LEU A 253 6.48 -6.83 -19.70
CA LEU A 253 5.41 -6.15 -20.43
C LEU A 253 4.12 -6.03 -19.60
N GLY A 254 3.82 -7.04 -18.77
CA GLY A 254 2.70 -6.99 -17.84
C GLY A 254 2.89 -5.90 -16.79
N ASP A 255 4.07 -5.84 -16.19
CA ASP A 255 4.45 -4.81 -15.23
C ASP A 255 4.51 -3.40 -15.84
N LEU A 256 4.97 -3.28 -17.09
CA LEU A 256 4.98 -2.03 -17.85
C LEU A 256 3.57 -1.48 -18.09
N SER A 257 2.58 -2.34 -18.34
CA SER A 257 1.26 -1.93 -18.83
C SER A 257 0.16 -1.95 -17.76
N GLY A 258 0.17 -2.92 -16.84
CA GLY A 258 -0.88 -3.11 -15.83
C GLY A 258 -1.10 -1.87 -14.94
N PRO A 259 -0.09 -1.40 -14.19
CA PRO A 259 -0.24 -0.25 -13.29
C PRO A 259 -0.67 1.05 -14.00
N PRO A 260 -0.12 1.43 -15.17
CA PRO A 260 -0.64 2.58 -15.93
C PRO A 260 -2.10 2.41 -16.38
N ILE A 261 -2.50 1.23 -16.83
CA ILE A 261 -3.90 0.97 -17.23
C ILE A 261 -4.84 1.18 -16.04
N ALA A 262 -4.52 0.60 -14.88
CA ALA A 262 -5.33 0.79 -13.67
C ALA A 262 -5.37 2.26 -13.24
N GLY A 263 -4.25 2.97 -13.32
CA GLY A 263 -4.16 4.40 -12.97
C GLY A 263 -4.96 5.29 -13.91
N PHE A 264 -4.94 4.99 -15.21
CA PHE A 264 -5.76 5.67 -16.20
C PHE A 264 -7.25 5.46 -15.94
N LEU A 265 -7.66 4.21 -15.68
CA LEU A 265 -9.04 3.89 -15.34
C LEU A 265 -9.47 4.61 -14.06
N LEU A 266 -8.67 4.54 -13.00
CA LEU A 266 -8.94 5.29 -11.76
C LEU A 266 -9.12 6.78 -12.02
N HIS A 267 -8.22 7.39 -12.78
CA HIS A 267 -8.30 8.80 -13.13
C HIS A 267 -9.61 9.13 -13.85
N ALA A 268 -9.96 8.35 -14.89
CA ALA A 268 -11.17 8.56 -15.68
C ALA A 268 -12.46 8.41 -14.86
N PHE A 269 -12.52 7.42 -13.96
CA PHE A 269 -13.72 7.18 -13.14
C PHE A 269 -13.82 8.14 -11.94
N ASN A 270 -12.71 8.53 -11.31
CA ASN A 270 -12.72 9.45 -10.16
C ASN A 270 -13.03 10.91 -10.57
N THR A 271 -12.74 11.33 -11.80
CA THR A 271 -13.20 12.64 -12.33
C THR A 271 -14.72 12.80 -12.42
N SER A 272 -15.48 11.71 -12.22
CA SER A 272 -16.95 11.69 -12.31
C SER A 272 -17.68 12.15 -11.03
N GLY A 273 -16.97 12.61 -10.00
CA GLY A 273 -17.56 13.18 -8.78
C GLY A 273 -18.11 12.17 -7.76
N ARG A 274 -17.77 10.88 -7.87
CA ARG A 274 -18.01 9.88 -6.81
C ARG A 274 -16.78 9.82 -5.89
N GLU A 275 -16.98 9.55 -4.60
CA GLU A 275 -15.89 9.30 -3.65
C GLU A 275 -14.83 8.38 -4.27
N ASN A 276 -13.55 8.75 -4.18
CA ASN A 276 -12.39 8.07 -4.78
C ASN A 276 -12.45 6.55 -4.54
N SER A 277 -13.02 5.82 -5.50
CA SER A 277 -13.34 4.42 -5.33
C SER A 277 -12.28 3.59 -6.03
N TYR A 278 -11.26 3.21 -5.27
CA TYR A 278 -10.21 2.28 -5.69
C TYR A 278 -10.74 0.89 -6.11
N THR A 279 -12.04 0.67 -5.97
CA THR A 279 -12.81 -0.41 -6.60
C THR A 279 -12.39 -0.70 -8.04
N VAL A 280 -12.17 0.33 -8.86
CA VAL A 280 -11.76 0.15 -10.26
C VAL A 280 -10.39 -0.53 -10.37
N ALA A 281 -9.46 -0.22 -9.47
CA ALA A 281 -8.15 -0.88 -9.40
C ALA A 281 -8.30 -2.37 -9.08
N PHE A 282 -9.09 -2.70 -8.05
CA PHE A 282 -9.36 -4.10 -7.68
C PHE A 282 -10.09 -4.89 -8.77
N MET A 283 -11.04 -4.27 -9.46
CA MET A 283 -11.72 -4.91 -10.61
C MET A 283 -10.76 -5.15 -11.78
N THR A 284 -9.83 -4.22 -12.02
CA THR A 284 -8.78 -4.39 -13.04
C THR A 284 -7.84 -5.54 -12.67
N MET A 285 -7.47 -5.67 -11.40
CA MET A 285 -6.69 -6.81 -10.89
C MET A 285 -7.41 -8.15 -11.08
N ILE A 286 -8.70 -8.22 -10.72
CA ILE A 286 -9.53 -9.42 -10.91
C ILE A 286 -9.63 -9.78 -12.38
N PHE A 287 -9.83 -8.80 -13.27
CA PHE A 287 -9.90 -9.01 -14.71
C PHE A 287 -8.61 -9.63 -15.27
N PHE A 288 -7.45 -9.08 -14.93
CA PHE A 288 -6.16 -9.62 -15.38
C PHE A 288 -5.86 -10.99 -14.76
N THR A 289 -6.19 -11.23 -13.49
CA THR A 289 -6.06 -12.55 -12.86
C THR A 289 -6.95 -13.59 -13.55
N PHE A 290 -8.20 -13.24 -13.85
CA PHE A 290 -9.13 -14.09 -14.60
C PHE A 290 -8.58 -14.42 -16.00
N LEU A 291 -8.09 -13.42 -16.72
CA LEU A 291 -7.50 -13.62 -18.04
C LEU A 291 -6.26 -14.53 -17.97
N SER A 292 -5.43 -14.37 -16.93
CA SER A 292 -4.32 -15.28 -16.67
C SER A 292 -4.80 -16.71 -16.40
N ALA A 293 -5.88 -16.89 -15.64
CA ALA A 293 -6.46 -18.20 -15.36
C ALA A 293 -6.96 -18.88 -16.64
N LEU A 294 -7.64 -18.13 -17.51
CA LEU A 294 -8.12 -18.65 -18.80
C LEU A 294 -6.97 -19.16 -19.68
N PHE A 295 -5.86 -18.42 -19.75
CA PHE A 295 -4.70 -18.85 -20.51
C PHE A 295 -4.02 -20.07 -19.89
N LEU A 296 -3.82 -20.09 -18.57
CA LEU A 296 -3.26 -21.24 -17.86
C LEU A 296 -4.14 -22.49 -18.00
N TRP A 297 -5.47 -22.34 -18.02
CA TRP A 297 -6.40 -23.46 -18.17
C TRP A 297 -6.09 -24.28 -19.43
N LYS A 298 -5.67 -23.64 -20.51
CA LYS A 298 -5.33 -24.27 -21.79
C LYS A 298 -3.93 -24.90 -21.85
N MET A 299 -3.11 -24.74 -20.81
CA MET A 299 -1.72 -25.23 -20.80
C MET A 299 -1.62 -26.60 -20.14
N ASP A 300 -0.88 -27.52 -20.76
CA ASP A 300 -0.47 -28.77 -20.13
C ASP A 300 0.87 -28.57 -19.43
N THR A 301 0.96 -29.02 -18.18
CA THR A 301 2.17 -28.88 -17.34
C THR A 301 2.45 -30.21 -16.67
N LYS A 302 3.68 -30.72 -16.75
CA LYS A 302 4.08 -31.99 -16.15
C LYS A 302 5.37 -31.80 -15.36
N MET A 303 5.26 -31.83 -14.03
CA MET A 303 6.41 -31.63 -13.15
C MET A 303 7.50 -32.69 -13.33
N TYR A 304 8.72 -32.24 -13.55
CA TYR A 304 9.93 -33.05 -13.40
C TYR A 304 10.35 -33.16 -11.92
N LYS A 305 10.75 -34.36 -11.47
CA LYS A 305 11.14 -34.60 -10.07
C LYS A 305 12.58 -34.12 -9.77
N PRO A 306 12.85 -33.57 -8.57
CA PRO A 306 14.19 -33.16 -8.18
C PRO A 306 15.15 -34.35 -7.96
N SER A 307 16.45 -34.13 -8.23
CA SER A 307 17.51 -35.16 -8.16
C SER A 307 18.00 -35.47 -6.73
N SER A 308 18.50 -36.68 -6.49
CA SER A 308 18.73 -37.30 -5.16
C SER A 308 20.01 -36.88 -4.41
N GLU A 309 20.87 -36.02 -4.96
CA GLU A 309 22.20 -35.72 -4.38
C GLU A 309 22.40 -34.24 -3.93
N MET A 310 21.32 -33.56 -3.51
CA MET A 310 21.35 -32.12 -3.18
C MET A 310 22.02 -31.78 -1.83
N ARG A 311 21.86 -32.62 -0.81
CA ARG A 311 22.20 -32.24 0.59
C ARG A 311 23.69 -32.05 0.83
N LYS A 312 24.53 -32.92 0.26
CA LYS A 312 26.00 -32.85 0.41
C LYS A 312 26.59 -31.63 -0.31
N LYS A 313 26.10 -31.34 -1.52
CA LYS A 313 26.51 -30.17 -2.33
C LYS A 313 26.11 -28.85 -1.66
N ALA A 314 24.92 -28.79 -1.06
CA ALA A 314 24.49 -27.61 -0.30
C ALA A 314 25.38 -27.32 0.92
N LEU A 315 25.83 -28.36 1.63
CA LEU A 315 26.66 -28.20 2.83
C LEU A 315 28.08 -27.70 2.51
N ILE A 316 28.60 -28.03 1.32
CA ILE A 316 29.88 -27.51 0.82
C ILE A 316 29.74 -26.03 0.47
N LEU A 317 28.67 -25.65 -0.23
CA LEU A 317 28.43 -24.26 -0.60
C LEU A 317 28.25 -23.34 0.62
N ALA A 318 27.59 -23.83 1.68
CA ALA A 318 27.39 -23.07 2.92
C ALA A 318 28.70 -22.71 3.66
N LYS A 319 29.81 -23.41 3.37
CA LYS A 319 31.13 -23.11 3.95
C LYS A 319 31.89 -22.01 3.19
N ASN A 320 31.41 -21.56 2.05
CA ASN A 320 32.07 -20.55 1.24
C ASN A 320 31.71 -19.13 1.73
N LEU A 321 32.70 -18.31 2.09
CA LEU A 321 32.50 -16.92 2.52
C LEU A 321 31.86 -16.07 1.41
N GLU A 322 32.21 -16.30 0.14
CA GLU A 322 31.61 -15.57 -0.98
C GLU A 322 30.09 -15.79 -1.06
N MET A 323 29.61 -16.97 -0.66
CA MET A 323 28.17 -17.26 -0.59
C MET A 323 27.49 -16.38 0.46
N TRP A 324 28.09 -16.19 1.63
CA TRP A 324 27.52 -15.34 2.69
C TRP A 324 27.52 -13.86 2.32
N LEU A 325 28.56 -13.37 1.64
CA LEU A 325 28.59 -12.01 1.09
C LEU A 325 27.50 -11.82 0.03
N PHE A 326 27.28 -12.82 -0.82
CA PHE A 326 26.21 -12.81 -1.80
C PHE A 326 24.82 -12.82 -1.15
N VAL A 327 24.62 -13.63 -0.10
CA VAL A 327 23.38 -13.62 0.71
C VAL A 327 23.14 -12.25 1.33
N LEU A 328 24.16 -11.63 1.92
CA LEU A 328 24.06 -10.30 2.52
C LEU A 328 23.69 -9.24 1.48
N LEU A 329 24.32 -9.27 0.30
CA LEU A 329 23.99 -8.39 -0.82
C LEU A 329 22.53 -8.51 -1.23
N LEU A 330 22.02 -9.75 -1.36
CA LEU A 330 20.63 -10.01 -1.74
C LEU A 330 19.64 -9.53 -0.68
N LEU A 331 19.97 -9.68 0.61
CA LEU A 331 19.17 -9.16 1.71
C LEU A 331 19.12 -7.64 1.70
N ILE A 332 20.27 -6.95 1.57
CA ILE A 332 20.31 -5.49 1.53
C ILE A 332 19.55 -4.95 0.31
N GLY A 333 19.87 -5.45 -0.88
CA GLY A 333 19.19 -5.04 -2.11
C GLY A 333 17.70 -5.38 -2.07
N GLY A 334 17.35 -6.51 -1.48
CA GLY A 334 15.98 -6.92 -1.22
C GLY A 334 15.27 -5.90 -0.35
N SER A 335 15.76 -5.64 0.86
CA SER A 335 15.12 -4.66 1.77
C SER A 335 14.93 -3.28 1.13
N CYS A 336 15.87 -2.82 0.29
CA CYS A 336 15.69 -1.59 -0.47
C CYS A 336 14.59 -1.69 -1.54
N PHE A 337 14.48 -2.83 -2.22
CA PHE A 337 13.39 -3.11 -3.16
C PHE A 337 12.03 -3.18 -2.44
N GLY A 338 11.94 -3.91 -1.32
CA GLY A 338 10.73 -4.02 -0.51
C GLY A 338 10.28 -2.68 0.06
N PHE A 339 11.20 -1.86 0.55
CA PHE A 339 10.91 -0.49 0.98
C PHE A 339 10.27 0.34 -0.14
N ARG A 340 10.81 0.28 -1.36
CA ARG A 340 10.24 0.96 -2.53
C ARG A 340 8.84 0.44 -2.87
N ALA A 341 8.66 -0.87 -2.91
CA ALA A 341 7.39 -1.52 -3.23
C ALA A 341 6.28 -1.14 -2.23
N ILE A 342 6.57 -1.17 -0.93
CA ILE A 342 5.59 -0.94 0.13
C ILE A 342 5.24 0.55 0.27
N TYR A 343 6.26 1.43 0.27
CA TYR A 343 6.06 2.85 0.63
C TYR A 343 6.01 3.81 -0.56
N GLY A 344 6.45 3.40 -1.75
CA GLY A 344 6.56 4.28 -2.92
C GLY A 344 5.23 4.93 -3.31
N GLY A 345 4.19 4.11 -3.51
CA GLY A 345 2.84 4.61 -3.82
C GLY A 345 2.26 5.48 -2.70
N TRP A 346 2.45 5.06 -1.44
CA TRP A 346 1.98 5.81 -0.27
C TRP A 346 2.58 7.21 -0.16
N TYR A 347 3.90 7.32 -0.39
CA TYR A 347 4.64 8.57 -0.36
C TYR A 347 4.23 9.49 -1.49
N LEU A 348 4.25 9.00 -2.74
CA LEU A 348 3.92 9.79 -3.92
C LEU A 348 2.48 10.33 -3.85
N HIS A 349 1.51 9.51 -3.44
CA HIS A 349 0.16 10.00 -3.18
C HIS A 349 0.12 11.05 -2.06
N GLY A 350 1.01 10.96 -1.06
CA GLY A 350 1.13 11.94 0.03
C GLY A 350 1.55 13.33 -0.42
N ILE A 351 2.41 13.43 -1.44
CA ILE A 351 2.87 14.70 -2.02
C ILE A 351 2.01 15.15 -3.22
N GLY A 352 0.84 14.54 -3.43
CA GLY A 352 -0.14 14.97 -4.43
C GLY A 352 -0.03 14.31 -5.82
N ALA A 353 0.64 13.16 -5.94
CA ALA A 353 0.62 12.39 -7.18
C ALA A 353 -0.82 11.93 -7.53
N THR A 354 -1.18 12.03 -8.81
CA THR A 354 -2.44 11.45 -9.32
C THR A 354 -2.32 9.92 -9.44
N ASP A 355 -3.45 9.22 -9.42
CA ASP A 355 -3.49 7.76 -9.59
C ASP A 355 -2.78 7.31 -10.89
N LEU A 356 -2.99 8.05 -11.99
CA LEU A 356 -2.31 7.82 -13.26
C LEU A 356 -0.79 7.96 -13.14
N LEU A 357 -0.30 8.99 -12.43
CA LEU A 357 1.13 9.21 -12.25
C LEU A 357 1.80 8.08 -11.46
N LEU A 358 1.12 7.52 -10.45
CA LEU A 358 1.60 6.35 -9.70
C LEU A 358 1.80 5.15 -10.63
N GLY A 359 0.78 4.85 -11.45
CA GLY A 359 0.83 3.78 -12.43
C GLY A 359 1.92 3.99 -13.47
N VAL A 360 1.98 5.19 -14.06
CA VAL A 360 2.99 5.57 -15.07
C VAL A 360 4.41 5.49 -14.51
N ALA A 361 4.65 5.97 -13.29
CA ALA A 361 5.96 5.82 -12.65
C ALA A 361 6.37 4.35 -12.59
N ARG A 362 5.52 3.47 -12.04
CA ARG A 362 5.81 2.03 -11.96
C ARG A 362 6.06 1.41 -13.33
N GLY A 363 5.23 1.74 -14.32
CA GLY A 363 5.37 1.23 -15.68
C GLY A 363 6.68 1.69 -16.35
N MET A 364 7.04 2.97 -16.20
CA MET A 364 8.27 3.53 -16.75
C MET A 364 9.52 2.88 -16.15
N SER A 365 9.48 2.46 -14.88
CA SER A 365 10.54 1.61 -14.29
C SER A 365 10.82 0.37 -15.14
N SER A 366 9.79 -0.23 -15.72
CA SER A 366 9.93 -1.43 -16.55
C SER A 366 10.32 -1.08 -17.97
N ALA A 367 9.83 0.06 -18.50
CA ALA A 367 10.24 0.59 -19.80
C ALA A 367 11.75 0.86 -19.87
N TYR A 368 12.31 1.56 -18.88
CA TYR A 368 13.74 1.88 -18.85
C TYR A 368 14.61 0.61 -18.78
N GLY A 369 14.11 -0.46 -18.17
CA GLY A 369 14.83 -1.73 -18.06
C GLY A 369 15.01 -2.48 -19.37
N LEU A 370 14.02 -2.40 -20.28
CA LEU A 370 13.97 -3.24 -21.48
C LEU A 370 15.23 -3.16 -22.37
N PRO A 371 15.77 -1.97 -22.73
CA PRO A 371 16.99 -1.89 -23.53
C PRO A 371 18.21 -2.52 -22.84
N PHE A 372 18.33 -2.34 -21.53
CA PHE A 372 19.45 -2.85 -20.73
C PHE A 372 19.37 -4.35 -20.48
N LEU A 373 18.15 -4.89 -20.37
CA LEU A 373 17.93 -6.34 -20.32
C LEU A 373 18.30 -7.00 -21.64
N TYR A 374 17.87 -6.42 -22.77
CA TYR A 374 18.23 -6.94 -24.09
C TYR A 374 19.75 -6.93 -24.32
N SER A 375 20.44 -5.89 -23.87
CA SER A 375 21.89 -5.75 -23.99
C SER A 375 22.68 -6.24 -22.76
N SER A 376 22.04 -6.96 -21.83
CA SER A 376 22.61 -7.27 -20.50
C SER A 376 23.93 -8.03 -20.57
N THR A 377 24.08 -9.00 -21.49
CA THR A 377 25.33 -9.73 -21.71
C THR A 377 26.50 -8.81 -22.08
N TRP A 378 26.24 -7.78 -22.89
CA TRP A 378 27.25 -6.79 -23.26
C TRP A 378 27.67 -5.95 -22.05
N TRP A 379 26.70 -5.46 -21.26
CA TRP A 379 26.98 -4.69 -20.04
C TRP A 379 27.76 -5.50 -19.02
N ILE A 380 27.35 -6.74 -18.78
CA ILE A 380 27.98 -7.62 -17.80
C ILE A 380 29.39 -8.00 -18.24
N SER A 381 29.61 -8.33 -19.51
CA SER A 381 30.95 -8.64 -20.02
C SER A 381 31.90 -7.44 -19.98
N LYS A 382 31.38 -6.21 -20.12
CA LYS A 382 32.18 -4.98 -20.03
C LYS A 382 32.50 -4.56 -18.60
N VAL A 383 31.53 -4.64 -17.69
CA VAL A 383 31.60 -4.03 -16.36
C VAL A 383 31.92 -5.05 -15.26
N GLY A 384 31.51 -6.31 -15.46
CA GLY A 384 31.65 -7.41 -14.50
C GLY A 384 30.57 -7.42 -13.42
N TYR A 385 30.25 -8.62 -12.92
CA TYR A 385 29.20 -8.85 -11.92
C TYR A 385 29.41 -8.03 -10.63
N ARG A 386 30.63 -8.05 -10.08
CA ARG A 386 30.98 -7.39 -8.81
C ARG A 386 30.74 -5.88 -8.88
N THR A 387 31.14 -5.25 -9.98
CA THR A 387 30.94 -3.82 -10.20
C THR A 387 29.45 -3.49 -10.35
N ILE A 388 28.68 -4.32 -11.05
CA ILE A 388 27.23 -4.12 -11.17
C ILE A 388 26.55 -4.21 -9.80
N PHE A 389 26.98 -5.12 -8.91
CA PHE A 389 26.46 -5.17 -7.54
C PHE A 389 26.75 -3.88 -6.76
N ILE A 390 27.95 -3.33 -6.87
CA ILE A 390 28.29 -2.05 -6.24
C ILE A 390 27.44 -0.90 -6.82
N LEU A 391 27.29 -0.85 -8.14
CA LEU A 391 26.46 0.15 -8.83
C LEU A 391 24.98 0.02 -8.46
N ALA A 392 24.47 -1.19 -8.22
CA ALA A 392 23.11 -1.41 -7.76
C ALA A 392 22.89 -0.83 -6.35
N LEU A 393 23.83 -1.07 -5.42
CA LEU A 393 23.77 -0.48 -4.08
C LEU A 393 23.87 1.05 -4.13
N LEU A 394 24.77 1.61 -4.95
CA LEU A 394 24.84 3.06 -5.17
C LEU A 394 23.56 3.60 -5.81
N GLY A 395 22.95 2.86 -6.73
CA GLY A 395 21.66 3.20 -7.33
C GLY A 395 20.55 3.31 -6.28
N HIS A 396 20.52 2.42 -5.29
CA HIS A 396 19.57 2.51 -4.16
C HIS A 396 19.82 3.75 -3.31
N VAL A 397 21.09 4.12 -3.07
CA VAL A 397 21.44 5.37 -2.37
C VAL A 397 20.91 6.57 -3.15
N VAL A 398 21.16 6.64 -4.47
CA VAL A 398 20.66 7.72 -5.33
C VAL A 398 19.13 7.77 -5.32
N TYR A 399 18.44 6.63 -5.38
CA TYR A 399 16.98 6.55 -5.30
C TYR A 399 16.47 7.16 -3.98
N CYS A 400 16.98 6.71 -2.83
CA CYS A 400 16.55 7.18 -1.52
C CYS A 400 16.84 8.68 -1.31
N PHE A 401 18.02 9.16 -1.72
CA PHE A 401 18.35 10.58 -1.64
C PHE A 401 17.45 11.42 -2.55
N SER A 402 17.20 10.98 -3.78
CA SER A 402 16.34 11.71 -4.72
C SER A 402 14.91 11.83 -4.21
N PHE A 403 14.35 10.76 -3.64
CA PHE A 403 13.03 10.79 -3.00
C PHE A 403 12.98 11.66 -1.75
N SER A 404 14.09 11.79 -1.01
CA SER A 404 14.16 12.64 0.19
C SER A 404 14.05 14.14 -0.11
N PHE A 405 14.45 14.57 -1.31
CA PHE A 405 14.33 15.96 -1.78
C PHE A 405 13.12 16.17 -2.73
N LEU A 406 12.27 15.15 -2.91
CA LEU A 406 11.18 15.19 -3.87
C LEU A 406 9.97 15.93 -3.30
N GLU A 407 9.77 17.19 -3.72
CA GLU A 407 8.65 18.04 -3.28
C GLU A 407 7.42 17.95 -4.19
N VAL A 408 7.64 17.80 -5.51
CA VAL A 408 6.59 17.62 -6.51
C VAL A 408 6.62 16.19 -7.05
N PRO A 409 5.49 15.58 -7.45
CA PRO A 409 5.44 14.14 -7.69
C PRO A 409 5.98 13.70 -9.05
N TRP A 410 5.94 14.54 -10.09
CA TRP A 410 6.27 14.12 -11.47
C TRP A 410 7.73 13.66 -11.70
N PRO A 411 8.77 14.22 -11.04
CA PRO A 411 10.16 13.77 -11.21
C PRO A 411 10.38 12.32 -10.75
N ALA A 412 9.44 11.75 -9.98
CA ALA A 412 9.46 10.34 -9.62
C ALA A 412 9.66 9.45 -10.84
N VAL A 413 9.02 9.76 -11.97
CA VAL A 413 9.14 9.01 -13.24
C VAL A 413 10.58 8.95 -13.75
N ILE A 414 11.38 10.01 -13.54
CA ILE A 414 12.79 10.04 -13.94
C ILE A 414 13.65 9.31 -12.90
N ILE A 415 13.41 9.53 -11.61
CA ILE A 415 14.13 8.87 -10.51
C ILE A 415 13.99 7.34 -10.62
N GLU A 416 12.82 6.90 -11.09
CA GLU A 416 12.50 5.51 -11.34
C GLU A 416 13.48 4.82 -12.30
N SER A 417 14.18 5.57 -13.16
CA SER A 417 15.23 5.04 -14.07
C SER A 417 16.42 4.39 -13.35
N THR A 418 16.63 4.69 -12.07
CA THR A 418 17.62 4.01 -11.23
C THR A 418 17.37 2.50 -11.15
N CYS A 419 16.12 2.03 -11.41
CA CYS A 419 15.75 0.63 -11.52
C CYS A 419 16.59 -0.17 -12.52
N VAL A 420 17.16 0.49 -13.53
CA VAL A 420 18.05 -0.15 -14.50
C VAL A 420 19.22 -0.81 -13.78
N LEU A 421 19.81 -0.10 -12.82
CA LEU A 421 20.91 -0.60 -12.01
C LEU A 421 20.40 -1.41 -10.82
N THR A 422 19.43 -0.88 -10.07
CA THR A 422 19.00 -1.47 -8.79
C THR A 422 18.22 -2.77 -8.96
N TYR A 423 17.61 -3.01 -10.12
CA TYR A 423 16.77 -4.17 -10.36
C TYR A 423 17.18 -4.94 -11.61
N HIS A 424 17.13 -4.32 -12.79
CA HIS A 424 17.22 -5.05 -14.06
C HIS A 424 18.62 -5.66 -14.29
N LEU A 425 19.67 -4.84 -14.32
CA LEU A 425 21.05 -5.34 -14.49
C LEU A 425 21.54 -6.11 -13.26
N PHE A 426 21.13 -5.68 -12.06
CA PHE A 426 21.40 -6.39 -10.82
C PHE A 426 20.90 -7.82 -10.88
N TRP A 427 19.62 -8.03 -11.21
CA TRP A 427 19.00 -9.36 -11.18
C TRP A 427 19.57 -10.30 -12.24
N VAL A 428 19.86 -9.80 -13.45
CA VAL A 428 20.56 -10.61 -14.47
C VAL A 428 21.96 -10.99 -13.97
N SER A 429 22.68 -10.07 -13.34
CA SER A 429 24.01 -10.34 -12.77
C SER A 429 23.95 -11.36 -11.63
N VAL A 430 22.92 -11.30 -10.77
CA VAL A 430 22.65 -12.31 -9.74
C VAL A 430 22.48 -13.68 -10.38
N MET A 431 21.65 -13.80 -11.43
CA MET A 431 21.38 -15.08 -12.08
C MET A 431 22.62 -15.70 -12.75
N GLN A 432 23.47 -14.88 -13.36
CA GLN A 432 24.72 -15.33 -13.97
C GLN A 432 25.78 -15.66 -12.91
N TYR A 433 25.86 -14.87 -11.83
CA TYR A 433 26.76 -15.14 -10.72
C TYR A 433 26.40 -16.43 -9.98
N VAL A 434 25.11 -16.78 -9.87
CA VAL A 434 24.68 -18.08 -9.35
C VAL A 434 25.28 -19.24 -10.15
N VAL A 435 25.34 -19.14 -11.48
CA VAL A 435 25.95 -20.18 -12.33
C VAL A 435 27.44 -20.33 -12.03
N GLN A 436 28.12 -19.23 -11.67
CA GLN A 436 29.54 -19.22 -11.34
C GLN A 436 29.84 -19.80 -9.95
N ILE A 437 29.04 -19.47 -8.93
CA ILE A 437 29.31 -19.85 -7.53
C ILE A 437 28.70 -21.20 -7.13
N ALA A 438 27.60 -21.61 -7.76
CA ALA A 438 26.90 -22.83 -7.40
C ALA A 438 27.51 -24.05 -8.10
N PRO A 439 27.83 -25.14 -7.37
CA PRO A 439 28.31 -26.37 -7.98
C PRO A 439 27.26 -26.97 -8.92
N GLU A 440 27.72 -27.72 -9.93
CA GLU A 440 26.84 -28.39 -10.89
C GLU A 440 25.78 -29.23 -10.19
N GLY A 441 24.52 -29.05 -10.59
CA GLY A 441 23.35 -29.66 -9.96
C GLY A 441 22.75 -28.91 -8.78
N LEU A 442 23.35 -27.79 -8.32
CA LEU A 442 22.79 -26.93 -7.26
C LEU A 442 22.34 -25.55 -7.75
N GLN A 443 22.61 -25.19 -9.01
CA GLN A 443 22.27 -23.87 -9.58
C GLN A 443 20.79 -23.51 -9.40
N ALA A 444 19.87 -24.44 -9.65
CA ALA A 444 18.43 -24.20 -9.46
C ALA A 444 18.08 -23.86 -8.01
N THR A 445 18.69 -24.57 -7.05
CA THR A 445 18.50 -24.33 -5.61
C THR A 445 19.03 -22.97 -5.19
N VAL A 446 20.22 -22.58 -5.69
CA VAL A 446 20.82 -21.28 -5.35
C VAL A 446 20.04 -20.13 -6.01
N ARG A 447 19.51 -20.30 -7.22
CA ARG A 447 18.59 -19.32 -7.85
C ARG A 447 17.32 -19.14 -7.03
N ALA A 448 16.73 -20.24 -6.56
CA ALA A 448 15.54 -20.21 -5.71
C ALA A 448 15.83 -19.52 -4.37
N LEU A 449 16.98 -19.80 -3.74
CA LEU A 449 17.42 -19.12 -2.53
C LEU A 449 17.63 -17.62 -2.77
N ALA A 450 18.24 -17.24 -3.89
CA ALA A 450 18.46 -15.84 -4.23
C ALA A 450 17.14 -15.07 -4.41
N GLY A 451 16.18 -15.67 -5.13
CA GLY A 451 14.82 -15.15 -5.24
C GLY A 451 14.13 -15.01 -3.89
N ALA A 452 14.32 -16.00 -3.00
CA ALA A 452 13.71 -15.96 -1.68
C ALA A 452 14.27 -14.84 -0.80
N LEU A 453 15.59 -14.64 -0.81
CA LEU A 453 16.25 -13.59 -0.02
C LEU A 453 15.90 -12.20 -0.55
N HIS A 454 15.85 -12.01 -1.87
CA HIS A 454 15.65 -10.70 -2.47
C HIS A 454 14.18 -10.26 -2.53
N PHE A 455 13.22 -11.19 -2.71
CA PHE A 455 11.81 -10.83 -2.90
C PHE A 455 10.87 -11.21 -1.75
N ASN A 456 11.26 -12.10 -0.82
CA ASN A 456 10.37 -12.55 0.25
C ASN A 456 10.80 -12.14 1.65
N LEU A 457 12.09 -11.90 1.89
CA LEU A 457 12.64 -11.48 3.19
C LEU A 457 12.89 -9.96 3.24
N SER A 458 12.52 -9.29 2.16
CA SER A 458 12.71 -7.88 1.83
C SER A 458 11.53 -7.01 2.21
#